data_AF-A0A1Q6R422-F1
#
_entry.id   AF-A0A1Q6R422-F1
#
_cell.length_a   1.000
_cell.length_b   1.000
_cell.length_c   1.000
_cell.angle_alpha   90.00
_cell.angle_beta   90.00
_cell.angle_gamma   90.00
#
_symmetry.space_group_name_H-M   'P 1'
#
loop_
_entity.id
_entity.type
_entity.pdbx_description
1 polymer ?
#
loop_
_entity_poly.entity_id
_entity_poly.type
_entity_poly.pdbx_seq_one_letter_code
_entity_poly.pdbx_strand_id
1 'polypeptide(L)'
;MGDISTLVIGIIDTLFGFFVVAPCILNAVSLFGVQKQFAKAMVDEGVVKAEDVQRIHPKKQIAGVIVSALVLAVLIYTCAKSAPWGYACGGVATVVGFLKYRNIVQYNSLTVKRFRNTYKEDMDVKKFNKFVETHF
;
A
#
# COMPACT_ATOMS: atom_id res chain seq x y z
N MET A 1 -12.39 -5.00 32.06
CA MET A 1 -12.92 -4.01 31.09
C MET A 1 -14.42 -4.19 31.06
N GLY A 2 -15.21 -3.13 31.19
CA GLY A 2 -16.67 -3.24 31.08
C GLY A 2 -17.10 -3.53 29.64
N ASP A 3 -18.28 -4.11 29.46
CA ASP A 3 -18.78 -4.56 28.14
C ASP A 3 -18.77 -3.46 27.07
N ILE A 4 -19.06 -2.20 27.46
CA ILE A 4 -19.02 -1.03 26.58
C ILE A 4 -17.59 -0.74 26.09
N SER A 5 -16.57 -0.88 26.95
CA SER A 5 -15.18 -0.62 26.57
C SER A 5 -14.69 -1.65 25.55
N THR A 6 -15.04 -2.92 25.72
CA THR A 6 -14.68 -3.99 24.78
C THR A 6 -15.35 -3.77 23.42
N LEU A 7 -16.60 -3.32 23.40
CA LEU A 7 -17.34 -3.00 22.17
C LEU A 7 -16.73 -1.81 21.42
N VAL A 8 -16.39 -0.73 22.12
CA VAL A 8 -15.75 0.46 21.51
C VAL A 8 -14.38 0.10 20.91
N ILE A 9 -13.57 -0.70 21.62
CA ILE A 9 -12.28 -1.18 21.11
C ILE A 9 -12.49 -2.04 19.85
N GLY A 10 -13.48 -2.94 19.86
CA GLY A 10 -13.80 -3.76 18.68
C GLY A 10 -14.20 -2.93 17.45
N ILE A 11 -14.97 -1.85 17.63
CA ILE A 11 -15.31 -0.92 16.53
C ILE A 11 -14.05 -0.23 16.01
N ILE A 12 -13.19 0.27 16.89
CA ILE A 12 -11.94 0.93 16.52
C ILE A 12 -11.04 -0.05 15.75
N ASP A 13 -10.85 -1.27 16.24
CA ASP A 13 -10.03 -2.30 15.60
C ASP A 13 -10.58 -2.69 14.23
N THR A 14 -11.90 -2.77 14.09
CA THR A 14 -12.58 -3.02 12.81
C THR A 14 -12.29 -1.90 11.81
N LEU A 15 -12.49 -0.64 12.22
CA LEU A 15 -12.25 0.53 11.36
C LEU A 15 -10.77 0.65 11.01
N PHE A 16 -9.88 0.42 11.98
CA PHE A 16 -8.43 0.47 11.78
C PHE A 16 -7.95 -0.64 10.84
N GLY A 17 -8.43 -1.87 11.04
CA GLY A 17 -8.17 -3.00 10.15
C GLY A 17 -8.58 -2.73 8.70
N PHE A 18 -9.79 -2.20 8.52
CA PHE A 18 -10.33 -1.93 7.19
C PHE A 18 -9.69 -0.71 6.52
N PHE A 19 -9.65 0.45 7.17
CA PHE A 19 -9.27 1.72 6.55
C PHE A 19 -7.77 2.04 6.62
N VAL A 20 -7.02 1.38 7.50
CA VAL A 20 -5.60 1.70 7.70
C VAL A 20 -4.74 0.49 7.36
N VAL A 21 -4.93 -0.64 8.06
CA VAL A 21 -4.07 -1.81 7.95
C VAL A 21 -4.14 -2.41 6.54
N ALA A 22 -5.35 -2.68 6.04
CA ALA A 22 -5.54 -3.24 4.72
C ALA A 22 -4.91 -2.41 3.59
N PRO A 23 -5.20 -1.09 3.44
CA PRO A 23 -4.57 -0.29 2.40
C PRO A 23 -3.06 -0.09 2.63
N CYS A 24 -2.56 0.01 3.86
CA CYS A 24 -1.12 0.11 4.13
C CYS A 24 -0.36 -1.13 3.65
N ILE A 25 -0.87 -2.32 3.96
CA ILE A 25 -0.26 -3.59 3.52
C ILE A 25 -0.33 -3.71 1.99
N LEU A 26 -1.48 -3.45 1.38
CA LEU A 26 -1.61 -3.53 -0.08
C LEU A 26 -0.74 -2.49 -0.79
N ASN A 27 -0.56 -1.30 -0.21
CA ASN A 27 0.37 -0.31 -0.74
C ASN A 27 1.81 -0.82 -0.68
N ALA A 28 2.21 -1.45 0.42
CA ALA A 28 3.53 -2.07 0.54
C ALA A 28 3.70 -3.19 -0.50
N VAL A 29 2.72 -4.09 -0.66
CA VAL A 29 2.74 -5.15 -1.68
C VAL A 29 2.81 -4.57 -3.10
N SER A 30 2.07 -3.49 -3.38
CA SER A 30 2.10 -2.82 -4.69
C SER A 30 3.48 -2.26 -5.04
N LEU A 31 4.29 -1.89 -4.04
CA LEU A 31 5.66 -1.41 -4.25
C LEU A 31 6.56 -2.53 -4.78
N PHE A 32 6.39 -3.77 -4.30
CA PHE A 32 7.23 -4.91 -4.72
C PHE A 32 6.76 -5.54 -6.03
N GLY A 33 5.45 -5.54 -6.31
CA GLY A 33 4.88 -6.10 -7.53
C GLY A 33 4.73 -5.06 -8.63
N VAL A 34 3.60 -4.37 -8.64
CA VAL A 34 3.15 -3.52 -9.74
C VAL A 34 4.09 -2.35 -10.00
N GLN A 35 4.53 -1.64 -8.96
CA GLN A 35 5.41 -0.47 -9.15
C GLN A 35 6.80 -0.87 -9.64
N LYS A 36 7.30 -2.05 -9.26
CA LYS A 36 8.57 -2.57 -9.76
C LYS A 36 8.47 -2.94 -11.23
N GLN A 37 7.38 -3.58 -11.65
CA GLN A 37 7.11 -3.88 -13.05
C GLN A 37 6.94 -2.60 -13.88
N PHE A 38 6.18 -1.63 -13.38
CA PHE A 38 6.01 -0.33 -14.01
C PHE A 38 7.36 0.39 -14.17
N ALA A 39 8.19 0.40 -13.12
CA ALA A 39 9.51 1.04 -13.18
C ALA A 39 10.42 0.39 -14.23
N LYS A 40 10.38 -0.94 -14.40
CA LYS A 40 11.12 -1.61 -15.47
C LYS A 40 10.66 -1.17 -16.86
N ALA A 41 9.35 -1.17 -17.12
CA ALA A 41 8.81 -0.69 -18.39
C ALA A 41 9.21 0.77 -18.69
N MET A 42 9.24 1.64 -17.67
CA MET A 42 9.68 3.03 -17.83
C MET A 42 11.18 3.17 -18.11
N VAL A 43 12.01 2.23 -17.64
CA VAL A 43 13.43 2.18 -17.97
C VAL A 43 13.62 1.72 -19.41
N ASP A 44 12.88 0.70 -19.85
CA ASP A 44 12.94 0.17 -21.22
C ASP A 44 12.51 1.22 -22.26
N GLU A 45 11.48 2.03 -21.93
CA GLU A 45 11.02 3.17 -22.74
C GLU A 45 11.97 4.39 -22.66
N GLY A 46 13.01 4.33 -21.83
CA GLY A 46 13.95 5.43 -21.64
C GLY A 46 13.33 6.69 -21.03
N VAL A 47 12.27 6.51 -20.22
CA VAL A 47 11.58 7.58 -19.47
C VAL A 47 12.33 7.90 -18.17
N VAL A 48 12.93 6.89 -17.54
CA VAL A 48 13.73 7.01 -16.30
C VAL A 48 15.00 6.19 -16.43
N LYS A 49 16.11 6.64 -15.85
CA LYS A 49 17.36 5.87 -15.81
C LYS A 49 17.28 4.69 -14.85
N ALA A 50 17.90 3.57 -15.21
CA ALA A 50 17.96 2.38 -14.35
C ALA A 50 18.61 2.68 -12.98
N GLU A 51 19.61 3.55 -12.96
CA GLU A 51 20.34 3.98 -11.76
C GLU A 51 19.43 4.69 -10.75
N ASP A 52 18.57 5.59 -11.23
CA ASP A 52 17.63 6.32 -10.36
C ASP A 52 16.56 5.39 -9.78
N VAL A 53 16.08 4.42 -10.58
CA VAL A 53 15.17 3.38 -10.09
C VAL A 53 15.83 2.54 -8.99
N GLN A 54 17.07 2.11 -9.19
CA GLN A 54 17.80 1.32 -8.18
C GLN A 54 18.10 2.10 -6.91
N ARG A 55 18.23 3.44 -6.99
CA ARG A 55 18.46 4.29 -5.83
C ARG A 55 17.18 4.61 -5.04
N ILE A 56 16.08 4.87 -5.74
CA ILE A 56 14.82 5.36 -5.14
C ILE A 56 13.92 4.22 -4.68
N HIS A 57 13.82 3.15 -5.48
CA HIS A 57 12.85 2.08 -5.25
C HIS A 57 13.09 1.30 -3.94
N PRO A 58 14.33 0.89 -3.58
CA PRO A 58 14.60 0.20 -2.33
C PRO A 58 14.28 1.04 -1.09
N LYS A 59 14.56 2.36 -1.12
CA LYS A 59 14.24 3.27 -0.03
C LYS A 59 12.72 3.32 0.22
N LYS A 60 11.92 3.37 -0.85
CA LYS A 60 10.46 3.35 -0.75
C LYS A 60 9.92 2.00 -0.29
N GLN A 61 10.50 0.90 -0.76
CA GLN A 61 10.14 -0.45 -0.32
C GLN A 61 10.38 -0.62 1.18
N ILE A 62 11.55 -0.23 1.68
CA ILE A 62 11.89 -0.30 3.11
C ILE A 62 10.91 0.54 3.93
N ALA A 63 10.65 1.79 3.53
CA ALA A 63 9.67 2.64 4.21
C ALA A 63 8.26 2.00 4.23
N GLY A 64 7.83 1.43 3.11
CA GLY A 64 6.55 0.72 3.02
C GLY A 64 6.47 -0.50 3.94
N VAL A 65 7.54 -1.30 4.00
CA VAL A 65 7.62 -2.46 4.90
C VAL A 65 7.54 -2.02 6.36
N ILE A 66 8.33 -1.03 6.77
CA ILE A 66 8.36 -0.55 8.17
C ILE A 66 6.97 -0.06 8.60
N VAL A 67 6.33 0.78 7.78
CA VAL A 67 4.99 1.31 8.09
C VAL A 67 3.95 0.18 8.16
N SER A 68 3.98 -0.75 7.20
CA SER A 68 3.02 -1.87 7.19
C SER A 68 3.20 -2.82 8.37
N ALA A 69 4.44 -3.09 8.78
CA ALA A 69 4.75 -3.92 9.93
C ALA A 69 4.31 -3.28 11.24
N LEU A 70 4.54 -1.97 11.41
CA LEU A 70 4.14 -1.23 12.61
C LEU A 70 2.62 -1.21 12.77
N VAL A 71 1.90 -0.86 11.71
CA VAL A 71 0.42 -0.80 11.73
C VAL A 71 -0.18 -2.18 12.00
N LEU A 72 0.41 -3.24 11.43
CA LEU A 72 -0.02 -4.61 11.69
C LEU A 72 0.25 -5.04 13.14
N ALA A 73 1.41 -4.69 13.71
CA ALA A 73 1.74 -5.00 15.10
C ALA A 73 0.77 -4.32 16.09
N VAL A 74 0.38 -3.07 15.81
CA VAL A 74 -0.63 -2.35 16.60
C VAL A 74 -1.99 -3.06 16.53
N LEU A 75 -2.41 -3.52 15.34
CA LEU A 75 -3.66 -4.28 15.19
C LEU A 75 -3.60 -5.61 15.97
N ILE A 76 -2.51 -6.35 15.87
CA ILE A 76 -2.36 -7.63 16.57
C ILE A 76 -2.40 -7.42 18.10
N TYR A 77 -1.70 -6.40 18.59
CA TYR A 77 -1.67 -6.08 20.02
C TYR A 77 -3.06 -5.70 20.56
N THR A 78 -3.78 -4.84 19.83
CA THR A 78 -5.15 -4.42 20.21
C THR A 78 -6.13 -5.59 20.16
N CYS A 79 -6.10 -6.41 19.10
CA CYS A 79 -6.92 -7.61 18.95
C CYS A 79 -6.65 -8.66 20.06
N ALA A 80 -5.39 -8.81 20.49
CA ALA A 80 -5.03 -9.72 21.58
C ALA A 80 -5.58 -9.25 22.94
N LYS A 81 -5.65 -7.94 23.16
CA LYS A 81 -6.17 -7.34 24.39
C LYS A 81 -7.70 -7.39 24.45
N SER A 82 -8.38 -7.39 23.30
CA SER A 82 -9.85 -7.46 23.16
C SER A 82 -10.37 -8.86 22.84
N ALA A 83 -9.56 -9.90 23.07
CA ALA A 83 -9.92 -11.29 22.84
C ALA A 83 -11.17 -11.73 23.65
N PRO A 84 -12.05 -12.59 23.09
CA PRO A 84 -11.97 -13.23 21.78
C PRO A 84 -12.55 -12.40 20.62
N TRP A 85 -13.42 -11.43 20.89
CA TRP A 85 -14.14 -10.65 19.88
C TRP A 85 -13.20 -9.77 19.02
N GLY A 86 -12.09 -9.30 19.59
CA GLY A 86 -11.05 -8.55 18.88
C GLY A 86 -10.51 -9.26 17.65
N TYR A 87 -10.28 -10.58 17.73
CA TYR A 87 -9.79 -11.36 16.59
C TYR A 87 -10.81 -11.42 15.44
N ALA A 88 -12.10 -11.55 15.76
CA ALA A 88 -13.15 -11.54 14.77
C ALA A 88 -13.28 -10.16 14.11
N CYS A 89 -13.32 -9.10 14.92
CA CYS A 89 -13.43 -7.71 14.47
C CYS A 89 -12.25 -7.29 13.58
N GLY A 90 -11.01 -7.43 14.08
CA GLY A 90 -9.81 -7.05 13.33
C GLY A 90 -9.55 -7.95 12.13
N GLY A 91 -9.74 -9.27 12.28
CA GLY A 91 -9.50 -10.25 11.21
C GLY A 91 -10.46 -10.11 10.04
N VAL A 92 -11.78 -10.12 10.29
CA VAL A 92 -12.80 -10.01 9.24
C VAL A 92 -12.69 -8.67 8.52
N ALA A 93 -12.54 -7.57 9.26
CA ALA A 93 -12.40 -6.24 8.67
C ALA A 93 -11.18 -6.13 7.76
N THR A 94 -10.04 -6.71 8.16
CA THR A 94 -8.82 -6.69 7.35
C THR A 94 -8.99 -7.49 6.06
N VAL A 95 -9.63 -8.67 6.12
CA VAL A 95 -9.90 -9.50 4.94
C VAL A 95 -10.85 -8.77 3.97
N VAL A 96 -11.95 -8.21 4.48
CA VAL A 96 -12.89 -7.42 3.67
C VAL A 96 -12.20 -6.18 3.07
N GLY A 97 -11.32 -5.55 3.85
CA GLY A 97 -10.46 -4.47 3.37
C GLY A 97 -9.58 -4.92 2.21
N PHE A 98 -8.92 -6.07 2.31
CA PHE A 98 -8.11 -6.60 1.21
C PHE A 98 -8.91 -6.84 -0.07
N LEU A 99 -10.13 -7.38 0.06
CA LEU A 99 -11.02 -7.58 -1.09
C LEU A 99 -11.45 -6.24 -1.70
N LYS A 100 -11.80 -5.24 -0.88
CA LYS A 100 -12.22 -3.91 -1.34
C LYS A 100 -11.09 -3.16 -2.04
N TYR A 101 -9.90 -3.21 -1.48
CA TYR A 101 -8.74 -2.43 -1.92
C TYR A 101 -7.84 -3.18 -2.91
N ARG A 102 -8.24 -4.37 -3.41
CA ARG A 102 -7.46 -5.20 -4.34
C ARG A 102 -6.89 -4.43 -5.55
N ASN A 103 -7.61 -3.42 -6.02
CA ASN A 103 -7.21 -2.58 -7.17
C ASN A 103 -5.90 -1.81 -6.93
N ILE A 104 -5.45 -1.67 -5.67
CA ILE A 104 -4.15 -1.09 -5.30
C ILE A 104 -2.99 -1.95 -5.82
N VAL A 105 -3.18 -3.27 -5.89
CA VAL A 105 -2.17 -4.24 -6.37
C VAL A 105 -2.36 -4.52 -7.87
N GLN A 106 -3.15 -3.71 -8.57
CA GLN A 106 -3.34 -3.82 -10.01
C GLN A 106 -2.62 -2.70 -10.76
N TYR A 107 -2.27 -2.98 -12.02
CA TYR A 107 -1.75 -1.97 -12.94
C TYR A 107 -2.88 -1.00 -13.29
N ASN A 108 -2.86 0.19 -12.71
CA ASN A 108 -3.95 1.15 -12.81
C ASN A 108 -3.39 2.59 -12.85
N SER A 109 -4.24 3.56 -13.18
CA SER A 109 -3.97 5.00 -13.12
C SER A 109 -3.38 5.45 -11.78
N LEU A 110 -3.71 4.78 -10.68
CA LEU A 110 -3.09 5.02 -9.37
C LEU A 110 -1.59 4.72 -9.36
N THR A 111 -1.15 3.65 -10.03
CA THR A 111 0.26 3.30 -10.19
C THR A 111 1.00 4.36 -10.99
N VAL A 112 0.39 4.84 -12.08
CA VAL A 112 0.92 5.94 -12.90
C VAL A 112 1.09 7.21 -12.05
N LYS A 113 0.07 7.58 -11.27
CA LYS A 113 0.12 8.75 -10.37
C LYS A 113 1.21 8.61 -9.30
N ARG A 114 1.35 7.44 -8.67
CA ARG A 114 2.38 7.17 -7.66
C ARG A 114 3.78 7.20 -8.25
N PHE A 115 3.95 6.63 -9.44
CA PHE A 115 5.22 6.66 -10.16
C PHE A 115 5.59 8.10 -10.52
N ARG A 116 4.64 8.85 -11.09
CA ARG A 116 4.82 10.28 -11.40
C ARG A 116 5.29 11.08 -10.20
N ASN A 117 4.67 10.87 -9.05
CA ASN A 117 5.04 11.57 -7.82
C ASN A 117 6.39 11.10 -7.24
N THR A 118 6.83 9.89 -7.60
CA THR A 118 8.08 9.32 -7.10
C THR A 118 9.29 9.79 -7.90
N TYR A 119 9.16 9.86 -9.22
CA TYR A 119 10.26 10.14 -10.14
C TYR A 119 10.10 11.51 -10.81
N LYS A 120 9.32 12.43 -10.22
CA LYS A 120 9.00 13.74 -10.80
C LYS A 120 10.25 14.53 -11.20
N GLU A 121 11.32 14.39 -10.43
CA GLU A 121 12.59 15.12 -10.62
C GLU A 121 13.57 14.38 -11.54
N ASP A 122 13.40 13.05 -11.71
CA ASP A 122 14.35 12.17 -12.41
C ASP A 122 13.79 11.59 -13.73
N MET A 123 12.58 11.97 -14.14
CA MET A 123 11.94 11.46 -15.37
C MET A 123 11.87 12.47 -16.51
N ASP A 124 11.91 11.96 -17.74
CA ASP A 124 11.51 12.72 -18.92
C ASP A 124 9.97 12.81 -18.99
N VAL A 125 9.45 13.95 -18.55
CA VAL A 125 8.00 14.22 -18.48
C VAL A 125 7.33 14.14 -19.85
N LYS A 126 8.03 14.48 -20.95
CA LYS A 126 7.45 14.44 -22.30
C LYS A 126 7.24 13.01 -22.75
N LYS A 127 8.25 12.15 -22.58
CA LYS A 127 8.12 10.72 -22.90
C LYS A 127 7.12 10.02 -21.98
N PHE A 128 7.13 10.36 -20.69
CA PHE A 128 6.17 9.82 -19.73
C PHE A 128 4.72 10.13 -20.13
N ASN A 129 4.40 11.39 -20.46
CA ASN A 129 3.04 11.77 -20.84
C ASN A 129 2.61 11.05 -22.13
N LYS A 130 3.50 10.94 -23.12
CA LYS A 130 3.22 10.20 -24.36
C LYS A 130 2.94 8.71 -24.10
N PHE A 131 3.72 8.09 -23.21
CA PHE A 131 3.50 6.70 -22.81
C PHE A 131 2.13 6.52 -22.16
N VAL A 132 1.77 7.42 -21.25
CA VAL A 132 0.48 7.42 -20.55
C VAL A 132 -0.68 7.56 -21.54
N GLU A 133 -0.62 8.51 -22.47
CA GLU A 133 -1.66 8.69 -23.50
C GLU A 133 -1.82 7.49 -24.44
N THR A 134 -0.76 6.69 -24.63
CA THR A 134 -0.79 5.55 -25.55
C THR A 134 -1.28 4.27 -24.87
N HIS A 135 -1.07 4.12 -23.56
CA HIS A 135 -1.31 2.88 -22.81
C HIS A 135 -2.42 2.96 -21.75
N PHE A 136 -2.97 4.15 -21.49
CA PHE A 136 -4.05 4.42 -20.52
C PHE A 136 -5.08 5.39 -21.08
#